data_AF-A0A7S4DFT6-F1
#
_entry.id   AF-A0A7S4DFT6-F1
#
_cell.length_a   1.000
_cell.length_b   1.000
_cell.length_c   1.000
_cell.angle_alpha   90.00
_cell.angle_beta   90.00
_cell.angle_gamma   90.00
#
_symmetry.space_group_name_H-M   'P 1'
#
loop_
_entity.id
_entity.type
_entity.pdbx_description
1 polymer ?
#
loop_
_entity_poly.entity_id
_entity_poly.type
_entity_poly.pdbx_seq_one_letter_code
_entity_poly.pdbx_strand_id
1 'polypeptide(L)'
;ANAPKPLDPLKLAANLTYLGRQGLINIGGLSVGYLSGRFHPQHFPDPPDKTEIYRPYKSWYCDDHLDDLLDNTGGGPDPLPASSPLRFGVDVLLTSEWPAFADIAKQPPPALPEALKSDPARVETLGSPAVGALVSGIATRYHFAGTEDVYYAMPPFRNKCHATRFYALGGCGNPHKEKSIKAFSIVPLAKMTTAQREKLREGAGPSPFSTEEAPAGDAPK
;
A
#
# COMPACT_ATOMS: atom_id res chain seq x y z
N ALA A 1 12.20 9.19 27.85
CA ALA A 1 10.75 9.43 27.97
C ALA A 1 10.07 8.51 26.97
N ASN A 2 9.04 7.75 27.37
CA ASN A 2 8.33 6.87 26.44
C ASN A 2 7.68 7.74 25.35
N ALA A 3 8.00 7.48 24.08
CA ALA A 3 7.31 8.10 22.97
C ALA A 3 5.80 7.83 23.11
N PRO A 4 4.94 8.81 22.78
CA PRO A 4 3.50 8.58 22.77
C PRO A 4 3.18 7.43 21.80
N LYS A 5 2.40 6.45 22.27
CA LYS A 5 1.98 5.32 21.43
C LYS A 5 0.86 5.79 20.48
N PRO A 6 0.79 5.25 19.25
CA PRO A 6 -0.38 5.43 18.39
C PRO A 6 -1.66 5.08 19.15
N LEU A 7 -2.73 5.83 18.88
CA LEU A 7 -4.05 5.55 19.45
C LEU A 7 -4.49 4.12 19.10
N ASP A 8 -5.00 3.38 20.08
CA ASP A 8 -5.61 2.08 19.85
C ASP A 8 -6.75 2.18 18.81
N PRO A 9 -7.01 1.12 18.02
CA PRO A 9 -8.15 1.08 17.11
C PRO A 9 -9.45 1.48 17.81
N LEU A 10 -10.14 2.48 17.26
CA LEU A 10 -11.34 3.07 17.85
C LEU A 10 -12.58 2.29 17.41
N LYS A 11 -13.25 1.63 18.36
CA LYS A 11 -14.53 0.97 18.12
C LYS A 11 -15.63 2.02 17.92
N LEU A 12 -16.13 2.14 16.69
CA LEU A 12 -17.22 3.05 16.33
C LEU A 12 -18.60 2.42 16.55
N ALA A 13 -18.72 1.11 16.31
CA ALA A 13 -19.93 0.32 16.53
C ALA A 13 -19.59 -1.16 16.78
N ALA A 14 -20.60 -2.01 17.00
CA ALA A 14 -20.40 -3.43 17.34
C ALA A 14 -19.48 -4.19 16.36
N ASN A 15 -19.53 -3.87 15.07
CA ASN A 15 -18.75 -4.50 13.99
C ASN A 15 -18.00 -3.47 13.12
N LEU A 16 -17.74 -2.27 13.67
CA LEU A 16 -17.05 -1.21 12.95
C LEU A 16 -15.96 -0.63 13.83
N THR A 17 -14.72 -0.76 13.37
CA THR A 17 -13.53 -0.28 14.06
C THR A 17 -12.73 0.58 13.11
N TYR A 18 -12.41 1.79 13.53
CA TYR A 18 -11.43 2.62 12.85
C TYR A 18 -10.03 2.24 13.32
N LEU A 19 -9.16 1.83 12.39
CA LEU A 19 -7.84 1.29 12.74
C LEU A 19 -6.88 2.35 13.28
N GLY A 20 -7.10 3.63 12.96
CA GLY A 20 -6.18 4.71 13.27
C GLY A 20 -5.61 5.35 12.01
N ARG A 21 -4.63 6.23 12.19
CA ARG A 21 -4.01 6.99 11.10
C ARG A 21 -3.02 6.16 10.29
N GLN A 22 -2.15 5.44 10.98
CA GLN A 22 -1.22 4.49 10.39
C GLN A 22 -0.96 3.37 11.38
N GLY A 23 -0.58 2.20 10.88
CA GLY A 23 -0.03 1.17 11.74
C GLY A 23 -0.09 -0.22 11.14
N LEU A 24 0.18 -1.18 12.01
CA LEU A 24 0.15 -2.60 11.71
C LEU A 24 -0.82 -3.28 12.67
N ILE A 25 -1.64 -4.17 12.13
CA ILE A 25 -2.56 -5.00 12.90
C ILE A 25 -2.56 -6.42 12.37
N ASN A 26 -2.75 -7.40 13.26
CA ASN A 26 -3.00 -8.78 12.86
C ASN A 26 -4.51 -9.04 12.84
N ILE A 27 -5.04 -9.45 11.68
CA ILE A 27 -6.46 -9.79 11.53
C ILE A 27 -6.55 -11.21 10.98
N GLY A 28 -7.03 -12.15 11.79
CA GLY A 28 -7.18 -13.55 11.37
C GLY A 28 -5.87 -14.22 10.94
N GLY A 29 -4.74 -13.80 11.53
CA GLY A 29 -3.40 -14.29 11.16
C GLY A 29 -2.75 -13.55 9.99
N LEU A 30 -3.46 -12.63 9.32
CA LEU A 30 -2.90 -11.76 8.29
C LEU A 30 -2.27 -10.52 8.90
N SER A 31 -1.08 -10.17 8.44
CA SER A 31 -0.44 -8.88 8.72
C SER A 31 -1.03 -7.79 7.83
N VAL A 32 -1.66 -6.78 8.44
CA VAL A 32 -2.32 -5.69 7.74
C VAL A 32 -1.66 -4.37 8.10
N GLY A 33 -0.97 -3.76 7.13
CA GLY A 33 -0.55 -2.37 7.19
C GLY A 33 -1.66 -1.44 6.74
N TYR A 34 -1.81 -0.28 7.36
CA TYR A 34 -2.82 0.71 6.96
C TYR A 34 -2.27 2.13 7.03
N LEU A 35 -2.72 2.98 6.10
CA LEU A 35 -2.46 4.41 6.04
C LEU A 35 -3.75 5.17 5.65
N SER A 36 -4.22 6.01 6.57
CA SER A 36 -5.43 6.81 6.45
C SER A 36 -5.10 8.25 6.06
N GLY A 37 -5.99 8.88 5.32
CA GLY A 37 -5.86 10.27 4.89
C GLY A 37 -5.34 10.40 3.46
N ARG A 38 -5.07 11.64 3.06
CA ARG A 38 -4.62 12.03 1.72
C ARG A 38 -3.28 12.75 1.76
N PHE A 39 -2.54 12.70 0.66
CA PHE A 39 -1.33 13.45 0.48
C PHE A 39 -1.64 14.95 0.49
N HIS A 40 -0.92 15.70 1.31
CA HIS A 40 -1.06 17.15 1.35
C HIS A 40 0.34 17.78 1.33
N PRO A 41 0.79 18.37 0.20
CA PRO A 41 2.19 18.79 0.04
C PRO A 41 2.72 19.70 1.15
N GLN A 42 1.88 20.60 1.67
CA GLN A 42 2.27 21.53 2.72
C GLN A 42 2.38 20.88 4.10
N HIS A 43 1.66 19.78 4.33
CA HIS A 43 1.61 19.12 5.63
C HIS A 43 2.31 17.76 5.66
N PHE A 44 2.74 17.28 4.50
CA PHE A 44 3.49 16.05 4.39
C PHE A 44 4.82 16.10 5.15
N PRO A 45 5.57 17.23 5.17
CA PRO A 45 6.79 17.36 5.97
C PRO A 45 6.54 17.77 7.43
N ASP A 46 5.29 18.03 7.81
CA ASP A 46 4.97 18.49 9.16
C ASP A 46 4.87 17.26 10.08
N PRO A 47 5.71 17.13 11.12
CA PRO A 47 5.56 16.05 12.09
C PRO A 47 4.20 16.18 12.79
N PRO A 48 3.63 15.07 13.29
CA PRO A 48 2.35 15.11 13.96
C PRO A 48 2.46 15.99 15.23
N ASP A 49 1.57 16.97 15.37
CA ASP A 49 1.53 17.80 16.58
C ASP A 49 1.25 16.89 17.81
N LYS A 50 1.82 17.26 18.97
CA LYS A 50 1.67 16.55 20.25
C LYS A 50 0.21 16.42 20.68
N THR A 51 -0.69 17.26 20.16
CA THR A 51 -2.13 17.17 20.41
C THR A 51 -2.85 16.18 19.48
N GLU A 52 -2.21 15.75 18.39
CA GLU A 52 -2.77 14.80 17.41
C GLU A 52 -2.95 13.40 17.98
N ILE A 53 -2.22 13.06 19.04
CA ILE A 53 -2.43 11.83 19.81
C ILE A 53 -3.84 11.76 20.43
N TYR A 54 -4.58 12.87 20.49
CA TYR A 54 -5.96 12.92 20.98
C TYR A 54 -7.00 13.09 19.85
N ARG A 55 -6.55 13.28 18.61
CA ARG A 55 -7.44 13.40 17.44
C ARG A 55 -7.40 12.08 16.68
N PRO A 56 -8.42 11.22 16.82
CA PRO A 56 -8.40 9.90 16.17
C PRO A 56 -8.34 10.06 14.65
N TYR A 57 -9.01 11.07 14.09
CA TYR A 57 -9.06 11.30 12.65
C TYR A 57 -8.32 12.57 12.23
N LYS A 58 -7.58 12.45 11.12
CA LYS A 58 -6.97 13.56 10.37
C LYS A 58 -7.06 13.22 8.88
N SER A 59 -7.39 14.20 8.04
CA SER A 59 -7.60 13.97 6.61
C SER A 59 -6.32 13.82 5.80
N TRP A 60 -5.14 13.96 6.43
CA TRP A 60 -3.83 13.77 5.80
C TRP A 60 -2.84 12.99 6.69
N TYR A 61 -1.85 12.41 6.03
CA TYR A 61 -0.66 11.80 6.63
C TYR A 61 0.58 12.66 6.34
N CYS A 62 1.66 12.34 7.04
CA CYS A 62 2.98 13.00 6.92
C CYS A 62 4.08 11.93 6.78
N ASP A 63 5.29 12.37 6.51
CA ASP A 63 6.50 11.56 6.38
C ASP A 63 6.73 10.61 7.56
N ASP A 64 6.62 11.08 8.81
CA ASP A 64 6.76 10.24 10.01
C ASP A 64 5.83 9.01 9.98
N HIS A 65 4.61 9.15 9.44
CA HIS A 65 3.68 8.02 9.33
C HIS A 65 4.13 6.97 8.30
N LEU A 66 4.85 7.39 7.26
CA LEU A 66 5.40 6.51 6.24
C LEU A 66 6.66 5.84 6.75
N ASP A 67 7.56 6.60 7.37
CA ASP A 67 8.80 6.10 7.95
C ASP A 67 8.51 5.07 9.04
N ASP A 68 7.55 5.35 9.94
CA ASP A 68 7.07 4.38 10.91
C ASP A 68 6.62 3.06 10.24
N LEU A 69 5.84 3.14 9.16
CA LEU A 69 5.38 1.94 8.45
C LEU A 69 6.54 1.21 7.77
N LEU A 70 7.45 1.94 7.12
CA LEU A 70 8.61 1.37 6.43
C LEU A 70 9.54 0.65 7.41
N ASP A 71 9.88 1.29 8.52
CA ASP A 71 10.74 0.73 9.56
C ASP A 71 10.12 -0.53 10.17
N ASN A 72 8.82 -0.49 10.47
CA ASN A 72 8.14 -1.63 11.10
C ASN A 72 7.80 -2.76 10.11
N THR A 73 8.01 -2.58 8.80
CA THR A 73 7.74 -3.60 7.76
C THR A 73 8.96 -4.03 6.96
N GLY A 74 10.16 -3.54 7.31
CA GLY A 74 11.43 -3.90 6.65
C GLY A 74 11.66 -3.18 5.31
N GLY A 75 10.91 -2.11 5.08
CA GLY A 75 11.13 -1.13 4.01
C GLY A 75 12.06 0.02 4.41
N GLY A 76 12.31 0.19 5.71
CA GLY A 76 13.26 1.16 6.26
C GLY A 76 14.74 0.80 5.98
N PRO A 77 15.68 1.67 6.39
CA PRO A 77 17.11 1.47 6.18
C PRO A 77 17.64 0.24 6.94
N ASP A 78 17.07 -0.04 8.11
CA ASP A 78 17.47 -1.16 8.95
C ASP A 78 16.61 -2.41 8.68
N PRO A 79 17.22 -3.56 8.35
CA PRO A 79 16.47 -4.78 8.11
C PRO A 79 15.82 -5.27 9.41
N LEU A 80 14.60 -5.78 9.29
CA LEU A 80 13.92 -6.43 10.41
C LEU A 80 14.70 -7.67 10.88
N PRO A 81 14.66 -7.99 12.20
CA PRO A 81 15.26 -9.21 12.73
C PRO A 81 14.74 -10.46 11.99
N ALA A 82 15.58 -11.48 11.86
CA ALA A 82 15.19 -12.74 11.21
C ALA A 82 14.02 -13.46 11.92
N SER A 83 13.82 -13.19 13.21
CA SER A 83 12.68 -13.66 14.00
C SER A 83 11.38 -12.90 13.72
N SER A 84 11.44 -11.75 13.05
CA SER A 84 10.26 -10.94 12.75
C SER A 84 9.30 -11.69 11.83
N PRO A 85 7.99 -11.72 12.15
CA PRO A 85 6.98 -12.26 11.25
C PRO A 85 6.82 -11.39 9.98
N LEU A 86 7.27 -10.13 10.02
CA LEU A 86 7.17 -9.15 8.93
C LEU A 86 8.43 -9.06 8.07
N ARG A 87 9.43 -9.93 8.27
CA ARG A 87 10.69 -9.93 7.48
C ARG A 87 10.49 -10.16 5.97
N PHE A 88 9.31 -10.58 5.56
CA PHE A 88 8.91 -10.74 4.16
C PHE A 88 7.85 -9.71 3.73
N GLY A 89 7.65 -8.66 4.53
CA GLY A 89 6.62 -7.64 4.36
C GLY A 89 5.27 -8.01 4.96
N VAL A 90 4.20 -7.49 4.36
CA VAL A 90 2.82 -7.56 4.88
C VAL A 90 1.89 -8.32 3.93
N ASP A 91 0.87 -8.96 4.49
CA ASP A 91 -0.15 -9.65 3.70
C ASP A 91 -1.04 -8.66 2.96
N VAL A 92 -1.47 -7.61 3.65
CA VAL A 92 -2.37 -6.60 3.11
C VAL A 92 -1.86 -5.21 3.47
N LEU A 93 -1.84 -4.31 2.49
CA LEU A 93 -1.67 -2.88 2.68
C LEU A 93 -2.99 -2.19 2.32
N LEU A 94 -3.52 -1.39 3.24
CA LEU A 94 -4.70 -0.57 3.04
C LEU A 94 -4.29 0.90 2.98
N THR A 95 -4.50 1.56 1.86
CA THR A 95 -4.34 3.00 1.76
C THR A 95 -5.65 3.63 1.34
N SER A 96 -5.85 4.91 1.68
CA SER A 96 -6.99 5.64 1.12
C SER A 96 -6.72 5.89 -0.37
N GLU A 97 -5.57 6.50 -0.65
CA GLU A 97 -5.14 6.91 -1.98
C GLU A 97 -4.48 5.80 -2.77
N TRP A 98 -4.55 5.91 -4.10
CA TRP A 98 -3.77 5.09 -5.01
C TRP A 98 -2.29 5.46 -4.90
N PRO A 99 -1.37 4.54 -5.21
CA PRO A 99 0.03 4.90 -5.44
C PRO A 99 0.13 5.68 -6.76
N ALA A 100 0.88 6.80 -6.76
CA ALA A 100 1.30 7.42 -8.00
C ALA A 100 2.41 6.59 -8.66
N PHE A 101 2.37 6.50 -9.97
CA PHE A 101 3.40 5.82 -10.76
C PHE A 101 4.64 6.71 -10.87
N ALA A 102 5.81 6.18 -10.52
CA ALA A 102 7.04 6.97 -10.40
C ALA A 102 7.47 7.61 -11.74
N ASP A 103 7.17 6.95 -12.84
CA ASP A 103 7.45 7.45 -14.19
C ASP A 103 6.38 6.94 -15.17
N ILE A 104 5.21 7.62 -15.19
CA ILE A 104 4.11 7.31 -16.13
C ILE A 104 4.60 7.30 -17.59
N ALA A 105 5.63 8.08 -17.92
CA ALA A 105 6.17 8.15 -19.28
C ALA A 105 7.01 6.91 -19.65
N LYS A 106 7.83 6.39 -18.72
CA LYS A 106 8.64 5.18 -18.93
C LYS A 106 7.87 3.88 -18.71
N GLN A 107 6.95 3.88 -17.77
CA GLN A 107 6.13 2.74 -17.39
C GLN A 107 4.69 3.19 -17.23
N PRO A 108 3.96 3.39 -18.35
CA PRO A 108 2.58 3.79 -18.28
C PRO A 108 1.78 2.73 -17.50
N PRO A 109 0.84 3.16 -16.65
CA PRO A 109 -0.03 2.21 -16.00
C PRO A 109 -0.74 1.35 -17.05
N PRO A 110 -0.96 0.05 -16.76
CA PRO A 110 -1.85 -0.78 -17.56
C PRO A 110 -3.14 0.00 -17.87
N ALA A 111 -3.64 -0.12 -19.10
CA ALA A 111 -4.75 0.69 -19.63
C ALA A 111 -5.72 1.18 -18.53
N LEU A 112 -5.65 2.48 -18.21
CA LEU A 112 -6.47 3.07 -17.16
C LEU A 112 -7.96 2.81 -17.44
N PRO A 113 -8.80 2.75 -16.40
CA PRO A 113 -10.24 2.68 -16.59
C PRO A 113 -10.75 3.85 -17.43
N GLU A 114 -11.74 3.60 -18.30
CA GLU A 114 -12.34 4.66 -19.14
C GLU A 114 -12.84 5.84 -18.31
N ALA A 115 -13.36 5.59 -17.10
CA ALA A 115 -13.81 6.62 -16.16
C ALA A 115 -12.71 7.63 -15.76
N LEU A 116 -11.43 7.25 -15.84
CA LEU A 116 -10.31 8.16 -15.60
C LEU A 116 -9.86 8.86 -16.89
N LYS A 117 -9.98 8.20 -18.06
CA LYS A 117 -9.55 8.75 -19.35
C LYS A 117 -10.35 9.97 -19.79
N SER A 118 -11.62 10.07 -19.38
CA SER A 118 -12.48 11.21 -19.71
C SER A 118 -12.04 12.51 -19.02
N ASP A 119 -11.10 12.46 -18.08
CA ASP A 119 -10.58 13.61 -17.35
C ASP A 119 -9.04 13.61 -17.31
N PRO A 120 -8.38 14.22 -18.32
CA PRO A 120 -6.91 14.26 -18.40
C PRO A 120 -6.23 14.91 -17.19
N ALA A 121 -6.83 15.97 -16.63
CA ALA A 121 -6.28 16.67 -15.46
C ALA A 121 -6.29 15.77 -14.22
N ARG A 122 -7.30 14.92 -14.09
CA ARG A 122 -7.37 13.89 -13.06
C ARG A 122 -6.31 12.80 -13.24
N VAL A 123 -5.96 12.44 -14.47
CA VAL A 123 -4.89 11.47 -14.75
C VAL A 123 -3.52 12.01 -14.34
N GLU A 124 -3.25 13.30 -14.58
CA GLU A 124 -1.99 13.95 -14.19
C GLU A 124 -1.77 14.00 -12.67
N THR A 125 -2.86 14.05 -11.91
CA THR A 125 -2.85 14.13 -10.44
C THR A 125 -3.24 12.81 -9.79
N LEU A 126 -3.23 11.71 -10.55
CA LEU A 126 -3.70 10.41 -10.10
C LEU A 126 -2.75 9.76 -9.10
N GLY A 127 -3.28 9.48 -7.92
CA GLY A 127 -2.56 8.80 -6.85
C GLY A 127 -1.55 9.69 -6.12
N SER A 128 -0.99 9.13 -5.06
CA SER A 128 -0.07 9.82 -4.16
C SER A 128 1.37 9.38 -4.40
N PRO A 129 2.32 10.32 -4.58
CA PRO A 129 3.74 10.00 -4.66
C PRO A 129 4.25 9.35 -3.37
N ALA A 130 3.73 9.76 -2.22
CA ALA A 130 4.06 9.18 -0.93
C ALA A 130 3.60 7.72 -0.83
N VAL A 131 2.38 7.40 -1.30
CA VAL A 131 1.92 6.01 -1.36
C VAL A 131 2.72 5.20 -2.39
N GLY A 132 3.14 5.81 -3.50
CA GLY A 132 4.06 5.18 -4.46
C GLY A 132 5.39 4.77 -3.82
N ALA A 133 6.00 5.68 -3.06
CA ALA A 133 7.22 5.40 -2.30
C ALA A 133 7.00 4.29 -1.25
N LEU A 134 5.89 4.33 -0.53
CA LEU A 134 5.51 3.31 0.45
C LEU A 134 5.38 1.92 -0.20
N VAL A 135 4.72 1.81 -1.36
CA VAL A 135 4.57 0.54 -2.09
C VAL A 135 5.90 0.04 -2.65
N SER A 136 6.82 0.94 -2.98
CA SER A 136 8.19 0.59 -3.41
C SER A 136 9.02 0.02 -2.27
N GLY A 137 8.88 0.57 -1.05
CA GLY A 137 9.62 0.12 0.13
C GLY A 137 9.04 -1.12 0.81
N ILE A 138 7.70 -1.24 0.87
CA ILE A 138 7.02 -2.35 1.56
C ILE A 138 6.77 -3.52 0.61
N ALA A 139 7.25 -4.71 0.98
CA ALA A 139 6.90 -5.96 0.29
C ALA A 139 5.46 -6.41 0.64
N THR A 140 4.44 -5.73 0.12
CA THR A 140 3.04 -6.09 0.33
C THR A 140 2.55 -7.15 -0.67
N ARG A 141 1.72 -8.11 -0.25
CA ARG A 141 1.13 -9.08 -1.19
C ARG A 141 -0.13 -8.56 -1.87
N TYR A 142 -0.95 -7.82 -1.14
CA TYR A 142 -2.19 -7.23 -1.63
C TYR A 142 -2.25 -5.79 -1.19
N HIS A 143 -2.45 -4.87 -2.13
CA HIS A 143 -2.63 -3.46 -1.85
C HIS A 143 -4.02 -3.02 -2.29
N PHE A 144 -4.79 -2.44 -1.37
CA PHE A 144 -6.11 -1.89 -1.64
C PHE A 144 -6.12 -0.38 -1.47
N ALA A 145 -6.81 0.29 -2.39
CA ALA A 145 -7.08 1.72 -2.35
C ALA A 145 -8.52 2.02 -2.81
N GLY A 146 -9.05 3.20 -2.50
CA GLY A 146 -10.47 3.49 -2.77
C GLY A 146 -10.86 4.95 -3.04
N THR A 147 -9.96 5.94 -2.88
CA THR A 147 -10.34 7.36 -3.03
C THR A 147 -10.76 7.77 -4.43
N GLU A 148 -10.34 7.03 -5.46
CA GLU A 148 -10.67 7.33 -6.85
C GLU A 148 -12.06 6.85 -7.26
N ASP A 149 -12.79 6.12 -6.41
CA ASP A 149 -14.16 5.70 -6.72
C ASP A 149 -14.30 4.94 -8.06
N VAL A 150 -13.24 4.26 -8.47
CA VAL A 150 -13.16 3.51 -9.74
C VAL A 150 -12.49 2.18 -9.47
N TYR A 151 -13.06 1.10 -9.99
CA TYR A 151 -12.40 -0.20 -9.91
C TYR A 151 -11.22 -0.27 -10.88
N TYR A 152 -10.06 -0.67 -10.38
CA TYR A 152 -8.90 -0.92 -11.19
C TYR A 152 -8.04 -2.02 -10.57
N ALA A 153 -7.53 -2.91 -11.40
CA ALA A 153 -6.65 -3.98 -10.96
C ALA A 153 -5.47 -4.07 -11.92
N MET A 154 -4.26 -3.94 -11.38
CA MET A 154 -3.05 -4.10 -12.17
C MET A 154 -2.68 -5.58 -12.30
N PRO A 155 -2.00 -5.95 -13.40
CA PRO A 155 -1.22 -7.19 -13.41
C PRO A 155 -0.29 -7.23 -12.20
N PRO A 156 -0.08 -8.41 -11.57
CA PRO A 156 0.83 -8.53 -10.46
C PRO A 156 2.23 -8.05 -10.83
N PHE A 157 2.87 -7.31 -9.93
CA PHE A 157 4.22 -6.78 -10.14
C PHE A 157 5.16 -7.24 -9.03
N ARG A 158 6.44 -7.42 -9.36
CA ARG A 158 7.47 -7.89 -8.42
C ARG A 158 7.72 -6.85 -7.34
N ASN A 159 8.04 -7.32 -6.15
CA ASN A 159 8.57 -6.50 -5.06
C ASN A 159 9.80 -7.19 -4.46
N LYS A 160 10.38 -6.61 -3.40
CA LYS A 160 11.62 -7.09 -2.77
C LYS A 160 11.58 -8.58 -2.39
N CYS A 161 10.43 -9.13 -2.00
CA CYS A 161 10.32 -10.50 -1.47
C CYS A 161 9.46 -11.45 -2.30
N HIS A 162 8.53 -10.95 -3.11
CA HIS A 162 7.57 -11.75 -3.89
C HIS A 162 6.93 -10.89 -4.99
N ALA A 163 5.60 -10.80 -5.01
CA ALA A 163 4.83 -9.93 -5.88
C ALA A 163 3.68 -9.24 -5.13
N THR A 164 3.29 -8.07 -5.60
CA THR A 164 2.16 -7.27 -5.15
C THR A 164 0.99 -7.41 -6.14
N ARG A 165 -0.22 -7.55 -5.61
CA ARG A 165 -1.47 -7.39 -6.37
C ARG A 165 -2.18 -6.14 -5.90
N PHE A 166 -2.34 -5.17 -6.81
CA PHE A 166 -3.05 -3.94 -6.52
C PHE A 166 -4.52 -4.02 -6.95
N TYR A 167 -5.41 -3.57 -6.08
CA TYR A 167 -6.84 -3.43 -6.34
C TYR A 167 -7.33 -2.08 -5.82
N ALA A 168 -7.68 -1.19 -6.74
CA ALA A 168 -8.55 -0.09 -6.43
C ALA A 168 -10.01 -0.51 -6.52
N LEU A 169 -10.82 -0.07 -5.57
CA LEU A 169 -12.24 -0.37 -5.51
C LEU A 169 -13.08 0.84 -5.88
N GLY A 170 -14.19 0.60 -6.57
CA GLY A 170 -15.23 1.61 -6.75
C GLY A 170 -16.06 1.80 -5.48
N GLY A 171 -16.81 2.89 -5.41
CA GLY A 171 -17.68 3.23 -4.29
C GLY A 171 -18.87 2.30 -4.19
N CYS A 172 -19.36 2.10 -2.97
CA CYS A 172 -20.53 1.28 -2.73
C CYS A 172 -21.78 1.95 -3.34
N GLY A 173 -22.53 1.21 -4.16
CA GLY A 173 -23.73 1.74 -4.81
C GLY A 173 -23.45 2.72 -5.96
N ASN A 174 -22.22 2.74 -6.49
CA ASN A 174 -21.88 3.60 -7.62
C ASN A 174 -22.80 3.34 -8.85
N PRO A 175 -23.14 4.38 -9.63
CA PRO A 175 -24.06 4.25 -10.76
C PRO A 175 -23.51 3.40 -11.91
N HIS A 176 -22.18 3.26 -11.97
CA HIS A 176 -21.47 2.52 -13.01
C HIS A 176 -21.37 1.02 -12.73
N LYS A 177 -21.90 0.54 -11.58
CA LYS A 177 -21.80 -0.86 -11.11
C LYS A 177 -20.36 -1.38 -11.08
N GLU A 178 -19.41 -0.49 -10.86
CA GLU A 178 -18.00 -0.83 -10.65
C GLU A 178 -17.86 -1.72 -9.41
N LYS A 179 -16.84 -2.59 -9.43
CA LYS A 179 -16.62 -3.52 -8.32
C LYS A 179 -16.18 -2.76 -7.07
N SER A 180 -17.07 -2.71 -6.09
CA SER A 180 -16.83 -2.10 -4.77
C SER A 180 -16.43 -3.12 -3.70
N ILE A 181 -16.56 -4.41 -4.00
CA ILE A 181 -16.23 -5.50 -3.08
C ILE A 181 -15.34 -6.51 -3.81
N LYS A 182 -14.33 -7.00 -3.09
CA LYS A 182 -13.46 -8.05 -3.58
C LYS A 182 -13.19 -9.07 -2.47
N ALA A 183 -13.57 -10.31 -2.72
CA ALA A 183 -13.36 -11.43 -1.81
C ALA A 183 -12.05 -12.16 -2.13
N PHE A 184 -11.35 -12.63 -1.09
CA PHE A 184 -10.09 -13.34 -1.22
C PHE A 184 -9.98 -14.49 -0.23
N SER A 185 -9.24 -15.52 -0.64
CA SER A 185 -8.64 -16.50 0.27
C SER A 185 -7.14 -16.25 0.28
N ILE A 186 -6.63 -15.78 1.42
CA ILE A 186 -5.22 -15.40 1.57
C ILE A 186 -4.56 -16.38 2.52
N VAL A 187 -3.53 -17.07 2.04
CA VAL A 187 -2.60 -17.83 2.90
C VAL A 187 -1.64 -16.82 3.52
N PRO A 188 -1.57 -16.64 4.85
CA PRO A 188 -0.66 -15.67 5.46
C PRO A 188 0.81 -15.87 5.07
N LEU A 189 1.56 -14.78 4.90
CA LEU A 189 2.99 -14.78 4.55
C LEU A 189 3.82 -15.62 5.51
N ALA A 190 3.52 -15.54 6.80
CA ALA A 190 4.16 -16.32 7.85
C ALA A 190 4.03 -17.84 7.63
N LYS A 191 3.04 -18.29 6.86
CA LYS A 191 2.79 -19.69 6.52
C LYS A 191 3.25 -20.07 5.11
N MET A 192 3.81 -19.12 4.35
CA MET A 192 4.30 -19.38 3.00
C MET A 192 5.74 -19.89 3.00
N THR A 193 6.00 -20.91 2.19
CA THR A 193 7.36 -21.39 1.94
C THR A 193 8.11 -20.45 0.99
N THR A 194 9.44 -20.55 0.97
CA THR A 194 10.28 -19.80 0.01
C THR A 194 9.87 -20.11 -1.42
N ALA A 195 9.68 -21.38 -1.78
CA ALA A 195 9.25 -21.78 -3.13
C ALA A 195 7.90 -21.17 -3.53
N GLN A 196 6.94 -21.03 -2.60
CA GLN A 196 5.67 -20.38 -2.88
C GLN A 196 5.84 -18.88 -3.14
N ARG A 197 6.74 -18.20 -2.41
CA ARG A 197 7.04 -16.79 -2.65
C ARG A 197 7.77 -16.57 -3.97
N GLU A 198 8.74 -17.41 -4.30
CA GLU A 198 9.45 -17.34 -5.59
C GLU A 198 8.49 -17.55 -6.76
N LYS A 199 7.60 -18.53 -6.68
CA LYS A 199 6.56 -18.73 -7.70
C LYS A 199 5.67 -17.51 -7.91
N LEU A 200 5.37 -16.75 -6.84
CA LEU A 200 4.64 -15.48 -6.98
C LEU A 200 5.46 -14.43 -7.73
N ARG A 201 6.76 -14.34 -7.45
CA ARG A 201 7.70 -13.40 -8.08
C ARG A 201 7.92 -13.71 -9.56
N GLU A 202 8.10 -14.98 -9.90
CA GLU A 202 8.30 -15.46 -11.27
C GLU A 202 7.14 -15.06 -12.19
N GLY A 203 5.90 -15.24 -11.71
CA GLY A 203 4.68 -14.92 -12.45
C GLY A 203 4.31 -13.44 -12.50
N ALA A 204 5.11 -12.54 -11.93
CA ALA A 204 4.84 -11.11 -11.86
C ALA A 204 5.75 -10.30 -12.80
N GLY A 205 5.21 -9.19 -13.32
CA GLY A 205 5.95 -8.23 -14.15
C GLY A 205 6.88 -7.32 -13.33
N PRO A 206 7.62 -6.41 -13.99
CA PRO A 206 8.41 -5.40 -13.28
C PRO A 206 7.52 -4.50 -12.41
N SER A 207 8.09 -4.00 -11.31
CA SER A 207 7.42 -3.02 -10.45
C SER A 207 7.26 -1.69 -11.18
N PRO A 208 6.06 -1.07 -11.19
CA PRO A 208 5.87 0.26 -11.75
C PRO A 208 6.29 1.40 -10.78
N PHE A 209 6.77 1.04 -9.58
CA PHE A 209 7.13 1.97 -8.50
C PHE A 209 8.60 1.87 -8.09
N SER A 210 9.32 0.89 -8.63
CA SER A 210 10.73 0.69 -8.32
C SER A 210 11.59 1.20 -9.46
N THR A 211 12.67 1.90 -9.11
CA THR A 211 13.70 2.36 -10.05
C THR A 211 14.76 1.30 -10.34
N GLU A 212 14.64 0.10 -9.76
CA GLU A 212 15.59 -1.00 -9.93
C GLU A 212 15.50 -1.54 -11.37
N GLU A 213 16.56 -1.35 -12.16
CA GLU A 213 16.74 -2.00 -13.45
C GLU A 213 16.60 -3.52 -13.29
N ALA A 214 15.97 -4.17 -14.27
CA ALA A 214 15.95 -5.62 -14.34
C ALA A 214 17.38 -6.16 -14.16
N PRO A 215 17.60 -7.26 -13.41
CA PRO A 215 18.93 -7.88 -13.38
C PRO A 215 19.32 -8.17 -14.83
N ALA A 216 20.50 -7.68 -15.22
CA ALA A 216 21.06 -7.89 -16.56
C ALA A 216 20.95 -9.39 -16.87
N GLY A 217 20.03 -9.73 -17.78
CA GLY A 217 19.91 -11.10 -18.25
C GLY A 217 21.25 -11.48 -18.84
N ASP A 218 21.81 -12.60 -18.38
CA ASP A 218 22.95 -13.25 -19.03
C ASP A 218 22.66 -13.29 -20.53
N ALA A 219 23.47 -12.57 -21.30
CA ALA A 219 23.43 -12.65 -22.74
C ALA A 219 23.71 -14.12 -23.13
N PRO A 220 22.91 -14.73 -24.02
CA PRO A 220 23.22 -16.07 -24.48
C PRO A 220 24.58 -16.05 -25.17
N LYS A 221 25.47 -16.94 -24.72
CA LYS A 221 26.73 -17.27 -25.41
C LYS A 221 26.46 -17.82 -26.80
#